data_AF-M2UGN1-F1
#
_entry.id   AF-M2UGN1-F1
#
_cell.length_a   1.000
_cell.length_b   1.000
_cell.length_c   1.000
_cell.angle_alpha   90.00
_cell.angle_beta   90.00
_cell.angle_gamma   90.00
#
_symmetry.space_group_name_H-M   'P 1'
#
loop_
_entity.id
_entity.type
_entity.pdbx_description
1 polymer ?
#
loop_
_entity_poly.entity_id
_entity_poly.type
_entity_poly.pdbx_seq_one_letter_code
_entity_poly.pdbx_strand_id
1 'polypeptide(L)'
;MATYGTFGGDAERHPVPRSEAPWDKLKAESYSLFLKLSELPKGTYDEFEASWADEKENGAFKGGLGAVIVVRYTETPVGPYDEIIFVPGNFTTPLLPPTPSSIPAKALRISRIYVSQRTTTYNGRLNWNIPKHLARFTFSSPPTAAGASPPASLTVKVYPPSSQAGDSTPPFFACTLTPWTWIPALPVNTAYIPLNLTVVQPPIPEPPGHKEALKKALDAEHVHPYDTDPQKALAVLPGTDRWTAFDISARSPRARGCWVRLNESEQHAEAEGKVFFPDRLPVWSVGAWMEDVEWGIGAVTEWGDGLTRGGN
;
A
#
# COMPACT_ATOMS: atom_id res chain seq x y z
N MET A 1 -19.99 17.61 9.37
CA MET A 1 -19.07 17.94 8.26
C MET A 1 -17.68 17.55 8.74
N ALA A 2 -17.11 16.48 8.20
CA ALA A 2 -15.75 16.08 8.55
C ALA A 2 -14.80 17.17 8.03
N THR A 3 -14.07 17.79 8.94
CA THR A 3 -12.98 18.72 8.62
C THR A 3 -11.79 17.87 8.21
N TYR A 4 -11.65 17.61 6.91
CA TYR A 4 -10.56 16.84 6.33
C TYR A 4 -9.25 17.62 6.40
N GLY A 5 -8.17 16.91 6.80
CA GLY A 5 -6.76 17.23 6.60
C GLY A 5 -6.33 18.69 6.84
N THR A 6 -5.45 18.92 7.81
CA THR A 6 -4.74 20.20 8.00
C THR A 6 -3.74 20.48 6.87
N PHE A 7 -4.24 20.66 5.65
CA PHE A 7 -3.67 21.60 4.70
C PHE A 7 -4.56 22.81 4.74
N GLY A 8 -4.17 23.85 5.48
CA GLY A 8 -4.84 25.14 5.35
C GLY A 8 -4.75 25.59 3.89
N GLY A 9 -5.83 25.49 3.11
CA GLY A 9 -5.96 25.98 1.73
C GLY A 9 -5.02 25.41 0.65
N ASP A 10 -3.87 24.82 0.99
CA ASP A 10 -2.80 24.49 0.04
C ASP A 10 -3.00 23.13 -0.66
N ALA A 11 -3.78 22.20 -0.09
CA ALA A 11 -4.09 20.93 -0.76
C ALA A 11 -4.91 21.14 -2.05
N GLU A 12 -5.67 22.23 -2.14
CA GLU A 12 -6.41 22.63 -3.36
C GLU A 12 -5.49 23.16 -4.46
N ARG A 13 -4.23 23.50 -4.14
CA ARG A 13 -3.25 24.04 -5.09
C ARG A 13 -2.21 23.04 -5.56
N HIS A 14 -2.28 21.78 -5.11
CA HIS A 14 -1.31 20.75 -5.47
C HIS A 14 -1.44 20.34 -6.97
N PRO A 15 -0.33 20.08 -7.70
CA PRO A 15 -0.39 19.76 -9.14
C PRO A 15 -1.05 18.40 -9.44
N VAL A 16 -1.09 17.51 -8.45
CA VAL A 16 -1.85 16.25 -8.52
C VAL A 16 -3.28 16.50 -8.02
N PRO A 17 -4.31 16.22 -8.84
CA PRO A 17 -5.70 16.37 -8.43
C PRO A 17 -6.08 15.48 -7.24
N ARG A 18 -6.95 16.00 -6.38
CA ARG A 18 -7.56 15.24 -5.29
C ARG A 18 -8.64 14.28 -5.83
N SER A 19 -8.68 13.10 -5.24
CA SER A 19 -9.70 12.08 -5.42
C SER A 19 -10.00 11.49 -4.05
N GLU A 20 -11.09 11.95 -3.46
CA GLU A 20 -11.44 11.71 -2.06
C GLU A 20 -11.92 10.26 -1.83
N ALA A 21 -11.81 9.80 -0.58
CA ALA A 21 -12.43 8.56 -0.13
C ALA A 21 -13.97 8.72 -0.04
N PRO A 22 -14.75 7.62 -0.11
CA PRO A 22 -14.32 6.24 -0.36
C PRO A 22 -13.97 5.99 -1.83
N TRP A 23 -13.12 5.00 -2.07
CA TRP A 23 -12.95 4.43 -3.41
C TRP A 23 -13.68 3.10 -3.44
N ASP A 24 -14.84 3.10 -4.09
CA ASP A 24 -15.66 1.90 -4.26
C ASP A 24 -15.53 1.37 -5.68
N LYS A 25 -15.67 0.05 -5.84
CA LYS A 25 -15.71 -0.64 -7.13
C LYS A 25 -14.42 -0.53 -7.96
N LEU A 26 -13.26 -0.55 -7.31
CA LEU A 26 -11.99 -0.58 -8.03
C LEU A 26 -11.85 -1.94 -8.71
N LYS A 27 -11.57 -1.96 -10.02
CA LYS A 27 -11.35 -3.23 -10.74
C LYS A 27 -9.88 -3.57 -10.78
N ALA A 28 -9.56 -4.83 -10.47
CA ALA A 28 -8.20 -5.30 -10.46
C ALA A 28 -8.07 -6.82 -10.70
N GLU A 29 -6.84 -7.25 -10.97
CA GLU A 29 -6.40 -8.60 -10.63
C GLU A 29 -5.52 -8.54 -9.38
N SER A 30 -5.68 -9.49 -8.44
CA SER A 30 -4.97 -9.46 -7.15
C SER A 30 -4.36 -10.80 -6.80
N TYR A 31 -3.18 -10.75 -6.18
CA TYR A 31 -2.43 -11.91 -5.73
C TYR A 31 -2.01 -11.73 -4.28
N SER A 32 -2.44 -12.63 -3.40
CA SER A 32 -2.17 -12.56 -1.95
C SER A 32 -1.23 -13.68 -1.52
N LEU A 33 -0.08 -13.30 -0.98
CA LEU A 33 0.93 -14.18 -0.40
C LEU A 33 0.77 -14.11 1.12
N PHE A 34 0.19 -15.14 1.72
CA PHE A 34 -0.10 -15.16 3.15
C PHE A 34 1.15 -15.43 3.97
N LEU A 35 1.20 -14.85 5.17
CA LEU A 35 2.32 -15.00 6.09
C LEU A 35 1.82 -14.87 7.54
N LYS A 36 2.64 -15.34 8.47
CA LYS A 36 2.42 -15.15 9.91
C LYS A 36 3.75 -14.84 10.56
N LEU A 37 3.84 -13.68 11.19
CA LEU A 37 5.07 -13.19 11.82
C LEU A 37 4.95 -13.27 13.34
N SER A 38 6.04 -13.63 14.00
CA SER A 38 6.22 -13.51 15.45
C SER A 38 6.76 -12.14 15.85
N GLU A 39 7.53 -11.51 14.97
CA GLU A 39 8.17 -10.20 15.15
C GLU A 39 8.21 -9.43 13.82
N LEU A 40 8.39 -8.11 13.88
CA LEU A 40 8.49 -7.28 12.69
C LEU A 40 9.89 -7.40 12.06
N PRO A 41 10.00 -7.78 10.77
CA PRO A 41 11.29 -7.84 10.09
C PRO A 41 11.87 -6.44 9.83
N LYS A 42 13.19 -6.36 9.61
CA LYS A 42 13.83 -5.16 9.07
C LYS A 42 13.16 -4.76 7.75
N GLY A 43 12.97 -3.46 7.52
CA GLY A 43 12.30 -2.95 6.32
C GLY A 43 10.76 -2.89 6.43
N THR A 44 10.19 -3.19 7.60
CA THR A 44 8.74 -3.06 7.87
C THR A 44 8.20 -1.66 7.57
N TYR A 45 8.99 -0.62 7.89
CA TYR A 45 8.70 0.80 7.62
C TYR A 45 9.80 1.40 6.74
N ASP A 46 9.46 2.44 5.96
CA ASP A 46 10.45 3.28 5.30
C ASP A 46 11.14 4.22 6.29
N GLU A 47 12.27 4.78 5.90
CA GLU A 47 12.97 5.79 6.69
C GLU A 47 12.08 7.00 7.00
N PHE A 48 11.19 7.39 6.08
CA PHE A 48 10.24 8.47 6.29
C PHE A 48 9.16 8.13 7.32
N GLU A 49 8.84 6.86 7.50
CA GLU A 49 7.87 6.37 8.49
C GLU A 49 8.55 5.65 9.67
N ALA A 50 9.86 5.85 9.89
CA ALA A 50 10.61 5.16 10.93
C ALA A 50 10.07 5.42 12.35
N SER A 51 9.43 6.57 12.58
CA SER A 51 8.78 6.89 13.86
C SER A 51 7.64 5.94 14.21
N TRP A 52 7.05 5.24 13.24
CA TRP A 52 5.99 4.25 13.47
C TRP A 52 6.47 3.04 14.27
N ALA A 53 7.79 2.84 14.41
CA ALA A 53 8.38 1.82 15.26
C ALA A 53 8.23 2.12 16.78
N ASP A 54 7.90 3.35 17.17
CA ASP A 54 7.56 3.65 18.57
C ASP A 54 6.19 3.04 18.92
N GLU A 55 6.22 1.87 19.55
CA GLU A 55 5.01 1.14 19.93
C GLU A 55 4.13 1.87 20.96
N LYS A 56 4.69 2.80 21.74
CA LYS A 56 3.92 3.56 22.74
C LYS A 56 3.03 4.60 22.06
N GLU A 57 3.59 5.28 21.08
CA GLU A 57 2.89 6.32 20.30
C GLU A 57 2.02 5.70 19.20
N ASN A 58 2.55 4.68 18.51
CA ASN A 58 1.96 4.13 17.29
C ASN A 58 1.37 2.73 17.48
N GLY A 59 1.31 2.21 18.70
CA GLY A 59 0.73 0.89 18.99
C GLY A 59 1.68 -0.28 18.70
N ALA A 60 1.62 -1.30 19.55
CA ALA A 60 2.47 -2.48 19.52
C ALA A 60 2.00 -3.53 18.51
N PHE A 61 2.94 -4.25 17.90
CA PHE A 61 2.63 -5.39 17.03
C PHE A 61 2.02 -6.54 17.83
N LYS A 62 0.99 -7.19 17.28
CA LYS A 62 0.25 -8.31 17.90
C LYS A 62 0.17 -9.55 17.03
N GLY A 63 0.85 -9.56 15.88
CA GLY A 63 0.84 -10.71 14.97
C GLY A 63 -0.54 -10.97 14.34
N GLY A 64 -0.82 -12.25 14.09
CA GLY A 64 -2.01 -12.67 13.34
C GLY A 64 -1.68 -12.94 11.88
N LEU A 65 -2.74 -13.16 11.08
CA LEU A 65 -2.59 -13.37 9.64
C LEU A 65 -2.14 -12.06 8.99
N GLY A 66 -0.99 -12.10 8.33
CA GLY A 66 -0.50 -11.04 7.47
C GLY A 66 -0.49 -11.47 6.00
N ALA A 67 -0.19 -10.54 5.12
CA ALA A 67 -0.03 -10.82 3.71
C ALA A 67 0.93 -9.83 3.04
N VAL A 68 1.61 -10.29 2.00
CA VAL A 68 2.05 -9.44 0.90
C VAL A 68 0.99 -9.55 -0.20
N ILE A 69 0.44 -8.42 -0.64
CA ILE A 69 -0.62 -8.38 -1.64
C ILE A 69 -0.10 -7.60 -2.84
N VAL A 70 -0.17 -8.18 -4.02
CA VAL A 70 0.12 -7.51 -5.29
C VAL A 70 -1.20 -7.27 -6.00
N VAL A 71 -1.45 -6.04 -6.42
CA VAL A 71 -2.70 -5.64 -7.09
C VAL A 71 -2.37 -4.95 -8.40
N ARG A 72 -3.12 -5.28 -9.45
CA ARG A 72 -3.05 -4.66 -10.77
C ARG A 72 -4.39 -4.02 -11.06
N TYR A 73 -4.53 -2.75 -10.69
CA TYR A 73 -5.76 -2.01 -10.90
C TYR A 73 -5.91 -1.63 -12.37
N THR A 74 -7.05 -2.00 -12.95
CA THR A 74 -7.45 -1.60 -14.31
C THR A 74 -8.36 -0.39 -14.31
N GLU A 75 -9.16 -0.22 -13.24
CA GLU A 75 -10.07 0.93 -13.09
C GLU A 75 -10.05 1.43 -11.64
N THR A 76 -9.68 2.70 -11.46
CA THR A 76 -9.80 3.45 -10.20
C THR A 76 -10.15 4.90 -10.50
N PRO A 77 -10.55 5.71 -9.50
CA PRO A 77 -10.78 7.15 -9.68
C PRO A 77 -9.58 7.94 -10.21
N VAL A 78 -8.36 7.39 -10.13
CA VAL A 78 -7.11 8.02 -10.58
C VAL A 78 -6.45 7.30 -11.76
N GLY A 79 -7.18 6.39 -12.41
CA GLY A 79 -6.69 5.56 -13.51
C GLY A 79 -6.02 4.26 -13.05
N PRO A 80 -5.47 3.45 -13.98
CA PRO A 80 -4.87 2.16 -13.68
C PRO A 80 -3.51 2.32 -13.00
N TYR A 81 -3.16 1.42 -12.09
CA TYR A 81 -1.83 1.35 -11.47
C TYR A 81 -1.58 -0.03 -10.87
N ASP A 82 -0.32 -0.31 -10.56
CA ASP A 82 0.10 -1.53 -9.88
C ASP A 82 0.52 -1.18 -8.45
N GLU A 83 0.32 -2.11 -7.54
CA GLU A 83 0.59 -1.93 -6.13
C GLU A 83 1.16 -3.22 -5.50
N ILE A 84 2.10 -3.06 -4.58
CA ILE A 84 2.50 -4.11 -3.64
C ILE A 84 2.32 -3.58 -2.22
N ILE A 85 1.60 -4.34 -1.40
CA ILE A 85 1.20 -4.00 -0.04
C ILE A 85 1.83 -5.02 0.90
N PHE A 86 2.44 -4.55 1.98
CA PHE A 86 2.85 -5.38 3.10
C PHE A 86 1.98 -5.08 4.31
N VAL A 87 1.22 -6.09 4.72
CA VAL A 87 0.41 -6.10 5.94
C VAL A 87 1.00 -7.16 6.88
N PRO A 88 1.87 -6.78 7.84
CA PRO A 88 2.51 -7.75 8.72
C PRO A 88 1.53 -8.45 9.68
N GLY A 89 0.37 -7.85 9.92
CA GLY A 89 -0.66 -8.38 10.81
C GLY A 89 -1.34 -7.27 11.61
N ASN A 90 -1.75 -7.60 12.83
CA ASN A 90 -2.48 -6.70 13.71
C ASN A 90 -1.55 -5.89 14.62
N PHE A 91 -1.96 -4.66 14.91
CA PHE A 91 -1.37 -3.78 15.92
C PHE A 91 -2.43 -3.37 16.92
N THR A 92 -2.03 -2.99 18.14
CA THR A 92 -2.95 -2.30 19.05
C THR A 92 -3.30 -0.94 18.48
N THR A 93 -4.56 -0.56 18.58
CA THR A 93 -5.01 0.78 18.23
C THR A 93 -4.87 1.69 19.45
N PRO A 94 -4.21 2.85 19.35
CA PRO A 94 -4.20 3.83 20.43
C PRO A 94 -5.59 4.41 20.63
N LEU A 95 -6.29 3.88 21.64
CA LEU A 95 -7.62 4.33 22.05
C LEU A 95 -7.49 5.48 23.07
N LEU A 96 -6.88 6.59 22.67
CA LEU A 96 -6.85 7.80 23.51
C LEU A 96 -8.15 8.59 23.30
N PRO A 97 -8.87 9.00 24.36
CA PRO A 97 -10.05 9.86 24.20
C PRO A 97 -9.68 11.14 23.44
N PRO A 98 -10.48 11.62 22.48
CA PRO A 98 -11.72 11.01 21.99
C PRO A 98 -11.47 10.04 20.81
N THR A 99 -11.33 8.74 21.08
CA THR A 99 -11.37 7.70 20.02
C THR A 99 -12.82 7.20 19.87
N PRO A 100 -13.36 7.11 18.64
CA PRO A 100 -14.69 6.55 18.40
C PRO A 100 -14.80 5.10 18.88
N SER A 101 -15.91 4.76 19.56
CA SER A 101 -16.15 3.41 20.10
C SER A 101 -16.30 2.32 19.03
N SER A 102 -16.43 2.69 17.76
CA SER A 102 -16.49 1.78 16.62
C SER A 102 -15.13 1.21 16.20
N ILE A 103 -14.01 1.76 16.71
CA ILE A 103 -12.66 1.35 16.30
C ILE A 103 -12.20 0.16 17.14
N PRO A 104 -11.76 -0.94 16.52
CA PRO A 104 -11.33 -2.12 17.27
C PRO A 104 -10.02 -1.85 18.03
N ALA A 105 -9.89 -2.47 19.21
CA ALA A 105 -8.68 -2.36 20.05
C ALA A 105 -7.41 -2.91 19.38
N LYS A 106 -7.56 -3.73 18.34
CA LYS A 106 -6.49 -4.15 17.44
C LYS A 106 -7.02 -4.23 16.01
N ALA A 107 -6.19 -3.87 15.05
CA ALA A 107 -6.55 -3.83 13.63
C ALA A 107 -5.32 -4.13 12.76
N LEU A 108 -5.57 -4.45 11.49
CA LEU A 108 -4.51 -4.59 10.49
C LEU A 108 -3.81 -3.24 10.26
N ARG A 109 -2.53 -3.29 9.88
CA ARG A 109 -1.75 -2.12 9.48
C ARG A 109 -1.05 -2.39 8.14
N ILE A 110 -1.14 -1.44 7.22
CA ILE A 110 -0.29 -1.45 6.01
C ILE A 110 1.01 -0.72 6.38
N SER A 111 2.09 -1.46 6.59
CA SER A 111 3.34 -0.88 7.10
C SER A 111 4.30 -0.45 5.99
N ARG A 112 4.23 -1.11 4.82
CA ARG A 112 5.02 -0.78 3.65
C ARG A 112 4.18 -0.99 2.40
N ILE A 113 4.25 -0.06 1.46
CA ILE A 113 3.46 -0.14 0.23
C ILE A 113 4.12 0.67 -0.87
N TYR A 114 4.12 0.09 -2.07
CA TYR A 114 4.63 0.75 -3.27
C TYR A 114 3.60 0.73 -4.38
N VAL A 115 3.60 1.79 -5.19
CA VAL A 115 2.70 1.97 -6.32
C VAL A 115 3.43 2.48 -7.56
N SER A 116 2.90 2.17 -8.74
CA SER A 116 3.48 2.63 -10.01
C SER A 116 3.06 4.04 -10.44
N GLN A 117 2.23 4.74 -9.65
CA GLN A 117 1.64 6.02 -10.06
C GLN A 117 1.62 7.05 -8.92
N ARG A 118 1.98 8.29 -9.27
CA ARG A 118 2.07 9.47 -8.40
C ARG A 118 0.72 9.86 -7.80
N THR A 119 -0.34 9.80 -8.60
CA THR A 119 -1.67 10.27 -8.19
C THR A 119 -2.23 9.45 -7.04
N THR A 120 -2.11 8.12 -7.10
CA THR A 120 -2.51 7.24 -5.98
C THR A 120 -1.58 7.40 -4.77
N THR A 121 -0.30 7.76 -4.96
CA THR A 121 0.64 8.05 -3.86
C THR A 121 0.12 9.22 -3.02
N TYR A 122 -0.12 10.37 -3.66
CA TYR A 122 -0.64 11.57 -3.01
C TYR A 122 -2.00 11.31 -2.35
N ASN A 123 -2.96 10.78 -3.10
CA ASN A 123 -4.32 10.58 -2.61
C ASN A 123 -4.42 9.50 -1.52
N GLY A 124 -3.64 8.42 -1.64
CA GLY A 124 -3.67 7.33 -0.67
C GLY A 124 -3.12 7.72 0.70
N ARG A 125 -2.08 8.56 0.73
CA ARG A 125 -1.53 9.13 1.96
C ARG A 125 -2.55 10.05 2.63
N LEU A 126 -3.12 10.99 1.87
CA LEU A 126 -4.08 11.97 2.40
C LEU A 126 -5.41 11.37 2.86
N ASN A 127 -5.93 10.37 2.14
CA ASN A 127 -7.24 9.80 2.45
C ASN A 127 -7.14 8.84 3.63
N TRP A 128 -6.13 7.96 3.65
CA TRP A 128 -6.15 6.78 4.52
C TRP A 128 -4.91 6.64 5.39
N ASN A 129 -3.99 7.60 5.41
CA ASN A 129 -2.66 7.44 6.00
C ASN A 129 -1.93 6.17 5.53
N ILE A 130 -2.14 5.76 4.28
CA ILE A 130 -1.41 4.62 3.71
C ILE A 130 -0.03 5.14 3.24
N PRO A 131 1.10 4.61 3.73
CA PRO A 131 2.43 5.17 3.50
C PRO A 131 2.95 4.79 2.11
N LYS A 132 2.27 5.22 1.05
CA LYS A 132 2.61 4.89 -0.34
C LYS A 132 3.93 5.55 -0.73
N HIS A 133 4.73 4.78 -1.45
CA HIS A 133 5.95 5.20 -2.13
C HIS A 133 5.91 4.77 -3.59
N LEU A 134 6.71 5.40 -4.45
CA LEU A 134 6.79 5.02 -5.86
C LEU A 134 7.73 3.84 -6.08
N ALA A 135 7.37 2.95 -7.00
CA ALA A 135 8.23 1.88 -7.50
C ALA A 135 7.88 1.54 -8.95
N ARG A 136 8.81 0.86 -9.63
CA ARG A 136 8.58 0.32 -10.97
C ARG A 136 8.19 -1.15 -10.87
N PHE A 137 7.26 -1.57 -11.70
CA PHE A 137 6.71 -2.93 -11.71
C PHE A 137 6.94 -3.58 -13.08
N THR A 138 7.16 -4.89 -13.09
CA THR A 138 7.09 -5.69 -14.32
C THR A 138 6.38 -7.00 -14.04
N PHE A 139 5.58 -7.43 -15.02
CA PHE A 139 4.83 -8.67 -14.98
C PHE A 139 5.15 -9.48 -16.23
N SER A 140 5.32 -10.80 -16.11
CA SER A 140 5.57 -11.66 -17.27
C SER A 140 4.34 -11.89 -18.15
N SER A 141 3.17 -11.39 -17.75
CA SER A 141 1.91 -11.52 -18.49
C SER A 141 0.96 -10.35 -18.16
N PRO A 142 0.05 -9.97 -19.08
CA PRO A 142 -1.02 -9.02 -18.78
C PRO A 142 -2.00 -9.58 -17.73
N PRO A 143 -2.91 -8.76 -17.16
CA PRO A 143 -3.95 -9.29 -16.29
C PRO A 143 -4.82 -10.31 -17.02
N THR A 144 -5.33 -11.31 -16.30
CA THR A 144 -6.23 -12.29 -16.90
C THR A 144 -7.51 -11.60 -17.37
N ALA A 145 -7.82 -11.70 -18.66
CA ALA A 145 -9.06 -11.15 -19.19
C ALA A 145 -10.28 -11.92 -18.64
N ALA A 146 -11.40 -11.21 -18.48
CA ALA A 146 -12.65 -11.81 -18.02
C ALA A 146 -13.04 -13.03 -18.89
N GLY A 147 -13.25 -14.17 -18.24
CA GLY A 147 -13.57 -15.45 -18.90
C GLY A 147 -12.38 -16.21 -19.51
N ALA A 148 -11.19 -15.61 -19.60
CA ALA A 148 -9.99 -16.30 -20.07
C ALA A 148 -9.34 -17.13 -18.96
N SER A 149 -8.50 -18.10 -19.33
CA SER A 149 -7.67 -18.83 -18.36
C SER A 149 -6.47 -17.99 -17.94
N PRO A 150 -6.04 -18.06 -16.66
CA PRO A 150 -4.81 -17.39 -16.23
C PRO A 150 -3.59 -18.00 -16.92
N PRO A 151 -2.45 -17.27 -16.98
CA PRO A 151 -1.22 -17.82 -17.53
C PRO A 151 -0.74 -19.03 -16.70
N ALA A 152 0.04 -19.93 -17.31
CA ALA A 152 0.60 -21.08 -16.61
C ALA A 152 1.47 -20.69 -15.41
N SER A 153 2.13 -19.53 -15.49
CA SER A 153 2.86 -18.91 -14.40
C SER A 153 2.93 -17.40 -14.61
N LEU A 154 3.02 -16.65 -13.52
CA LEU A 154 3.21 -15.21 -13.51
C LEU A 154 4.42 -14.87 -12.64
N THR A 155 5.41 -14.20 -13.24
CA THR A 155 6.50 -13.57 -12.50
C THR A 155 6.19 -12.10 -12.28
N VAL A 156 6.27 -11.67 -11.03
CA VAL A 156 6.17 -10.27 -10.60
C VAL A 156 7.54 -9.82 -10.15
N LYS A 157 7.95 -8.62 -10.56
CA LYS A 157 9.16 -7.95 -10.05
C LYS A 157 8.86 -6.50 -9.75
N VAL A 158 9.37 -6.02 -8.63
CA VAL A 158 9.24 -4.63 -8.16
C VAL A 158 10.64 -4.07 -7.92
N TYR A 159 10.90 -2.90 -8.48
CA TYR A 159 12.21 -2.28 -8.54
C TYR A 159 12.20 -0.92 -7.84
N PRO A 160 13.36 -0.45 -7.37
CA PRO A 160 13.50 0.90 -6.83
C PRO A 160 12.92 1.97 -7.76
N PRO A 161 12.39 3.09 -7.22
CA PRO A 161 11.89 4.21 -8.02
C PRO A 161 12.96 4.83 -8.94
N SER A 162 14.24 4.74 -8.57
CA SER A 162 15.38 5.19 -9.39
C SER A 162 15.61 4.34 -10.65
N SER A 163 15.01 3.16 -10.74
CA SER A 163 15.29 2.21 -11.82
C SER A 163 14.62 2.55 -13.15
N GLN A 164 15.29 2.23 -14.25
CA GLN A 164 14.82 2.41 -15.62
C GLN A 164 14.71 1.07 -16.36
N ALA A 165 13.85 1.00 -17.37
CA ALA A 165 13.75 -0.19 -18.20
C ALA A 165 15.07 -0.45 -18.94
N GLY A 166 15.65 -1.63 -18.76
CA GLY A 166 16.93 -2.00 -19.39
C GLY A 166 18.17 -1.57 -18.61
N ASP A 167 18.00 -0.91 -17.46
CA ASP A 167 19.11 -0.76 -16.52
C ASP A 167 19.49 -2.10 -15.86
N SER A 168 20.63 -2.12 -15.18
CA SER A 168 21.09 -3.29 -14.42
C SER A 168 20.59 -3.27 -12.96
N THR A 169 19.58 -2.45 -12.64
CA THR A 169 19.07 -2.34 -11.28
C THR A 169 18.22 -3.56 -10.94
N PRO A 170 18.59 -4.37 -9.94
CA PRO A 170 17.83 -5.55 -9.59
C PRO A 170 16.50 -5.17 -8.89
N PRO A 171 15.49 -6.07 -8.95
CA PRO A 171 14.26 -5.87 -8.20
C PRO A 171 14.49 -6.11 -6.70
N PHE A 172 13.95 -5.24 -5.85
CA PHE A 172 13.97 -5.46 -4.40
C PHE A 172 12.96 -6.52 -3.95
N PHE A 173 11.95 -6.81 -4.77
CA PHE A 173 10.97 -7.88 -4.55
C PHE A 173 10.70 -8.62 -5.85
N ALA A 174 10.71 -9.94 -5.81
CA ALA A 174 10.31 -10.77 -6.93
C ALA A 174 9.65 -12.06 -6.46
N CYS A 175 8.57 -12.46 -7.13
CA CYS A 175 7.91 -13.73 -6.89
C CYS A 175 7.41 -14.37 -8.18
N THR A 176 7.24 -15.68 -8.12
CA THR A 176 6.61 -16.49 -9.15
C THR A 176 5.33 -17.10 -8.58
N LEU A 177 4.21 -16.87 -9.27
CA LEU A 177 2.89 -17.37 -8.93
C LEU A 177 2.46 -18.41 -9.96
N THR A 178 1.98 -19.57 -9.52
CA THR A 178 1.50 -20.64 -10.40
C THR A 178 0.06 -20.99 -10.02
N PRO A 179 -0.95 -20.60 -10.82
CA PRO A 179 -2.34 -20.79 -10.46
C PRO A 179 -2.69 -22.28 -10.42
N TRP A 180 -3.56 -22.67 -9.48
CA TRP A 180 -4.15 -24.01 -9.52
C TRP A 180 -5.19 -24.07 -10.64
N THR A 181 -4.90 -24.87 -11.66
CA THR A 181 -5.79 -25.09 -12.81
C THR A 181 -6.62 -26.35 -12.67
N TRP A 182 -6.30 -27.20 -11.69
CA TRP A 182 -6.99 -28.47 -11.41
C TRP A 182 -8.24 -28.33 -10.54
N ILE A 183 -8.41 -27.19 -9.85
CA ILE A 183 -9.64 -26.80 -9.14
C ILE A 183 -10.31 -25.67 -9.93
N PRO A 184 -11.64 -25.70 -10.14
CA PRO A 184 -12.35 -24.55 -10.70
C PRO A 184 -12.18 -23.30 -9.81
N ALA A 185 -12.15 -22.12 -10.43
CA ALA A 185 -12.22 -20.89 -9.68
C ALA A 185 -13.58 -20.76 -8.96
N LEU A 186 -13.57 -20.23 -7.75
CA LEU A 186 -14.74 -20.05 -6.91
C LEU A 186 -15.03 -18.56 -6.70
N PRO A 187 -16.31 -18.15 -6.58
CA PRO A 187 -16.63 -16.80 -6.16
C PRO A 187 -16.21 -16.60 -4.70
N VAL A 188 -15.52 -15.49 -4.43
CA VAL A 188 -15.10 -15.07 -3.09
C VAL A 188 -15.65 -13.67 -2.84
N ASN A 189 -16.21 -13.47 -1.65
CA ASN A 189 -16.59 -12.16 -1.15
C ASN A 189 -16.17 -12.06 0.32
N THR A 190 -15.26 -11.13 0.63
CA THR A 190 -14.72 -10.96 1.97
C THR A 190 -15.78 -10.52 2.98
N ALA A 191 -16.90 -9.93 2.55
CA ALA A 191 -18.01 -9.58 3.44
C ALA A 191 -18.66 -10.78 4.13
N TYR A 192 -18.48 -11.99 3.59
CA TYR A 192 -18.98 -13.24 4.19
C TYR A 192 -17.90 -14.04 4.92
N ILE A 193 -16.65 -13.56 4.90
CA ILE A 193 -15.55 -14.20 5.62
C ILE A 193 -15.50 -13.57 7.02
N PRO A 194 -15.49 -14.35 8.11
CA PRO A 194 -15.44 -13.82 9.48
C PRO A 194 -14.04 -13.32 9.87
N LEU A 195 -13.44 -12.48 9.02
CA LEU A 195 -12.18 -11.80 9.25
C LEU A 195 -12.45 -10.30 9.38
N ASN A 196 -11.94 -9.70 10.45
CA ASN A 196 -11.94 -8.25 10.57
C ASN A 196 -10.85 -7.68 9.64
N LEU A 197 -11.28 -7.00 8.58
CA LEU A 197 -10.41 -6.34 7.59
C LEU A 197 -10.33 -4.82 7.81
N THR A 198 -10.73 -4.32 8.98
CA THR A 198 -10.47 -2.94 9.39
C THR A 198 -8.98 -2.71 9.45
N VAL A 199 -8.55 -1.64 8.79
CA VAL A 199 -7.18 -1.15 8.80
C VAL A 199 -7.14 0.12 9.65
N VAL A 200 -6.13 0.21 10.52
CA VAL A 200 -5.85 1.40 11.32
C VAL A 200 -4.44 1.87 11.05
N GLN A 201 -4.31 3.16 10.70
CA GLN A 201 -3.03 3.78 10.37
C GLN A 201 -2.71 4.98 11.27
N PRO A 202 -1.49 5.04 11.83
CA PRO A 202 -1.00 6.25 12.48
C PRO A 202 -0.89 7.41 11.47
N PRO A 203 -0.83 8.66 11.95
CA PRO A 203 -0.45 9.81 11.12
C PRO A 203 0.88 9.54 10.41
N ILE A 204 0.97 9.95 9.14
CA ILE A 204 2.20 9.76 8.38
C ILE A 204 3.09 11.00 8.55
N PRO A 205 4.38 10.86 8.93
CA PRO A 205 5.30 11.99 8.95
C PRO A 205 5.46 12.62 7.55
N GLU A 206 5.56 13.95 7.52
CA GLU A 206 6.00 14.66 6.32
C GLU A 206 7.52 14.46 6.14
N PRO A 207 8.00 13.93 5.00
CA PRO A 207 9.41 13.68 4.81
C PRO A 207 10.19 15.00 4.64
N PRO A 208 11.46 15.07 5.11
CA PRO A 208 12.31 16.22 4.85
C PRO A 208 12.43 16.53 3.36
N GLY A 209 12.32 17.81 2.98
CA GLY A 209 12.38 18.23 1.58
C GLY A 209 11.04 18.17 0.82
N HIS A 210 9.96 17.65 1.42
CA HIS A 210 8.63 17.60 0.79
C HIS A 210 8.17 18.99 0.33
N LYS A 211 8.25 20.01 1.19
CA LYS A 211 7.77 21.36 0.90
C LYS A 211 8.57 22.03 -0.21
N GLU A 212 9.88 21.85 -0.21
CA GLU A 212 10.77 22.35 -1.25
C GLU A 212 10.50 21.66 -2.59
N ALA A 213 10.28 20.33 -2.57
CA ALA A 213 9.94 19.56 -3.75
C ALA A 213 8.56 19.96 -4.31
N LEU A 214 7.57 20.17 -3.44
CA LEU A 214 6.24 20.65 -3.81
C LEU A 214 6.32 22.04 -4.45
N LYS A 215 7.05 22.99 -3.85
CA LYS A 215 7.25 24.31 -4.44
C LYS A 215 7.82 24.22 -5.85
N LYS A 216 8.87 23.41 -6.04
CA LYS A 216 9.45 23.17 -7.38
C LYS A 216 8.45 22.55 -8.34
N ALA A 217 7.60 21.62 -7.88
CA ALA A 217 6.59 20.99 -8.71
C ALA A 217 5.47 21.96 -9.12
N LEU A 218 5.15 22.96 -8.30
CA LEU A 218 4.21 24.03 -8.63
C LEU A 218 4.78 25.00 -9.68
N ASP A 219 6.10 25.24 -9.62
CA ASP A 219 6.80 26.13 -10.56
C ASP A 219 7.19 25.42 -11.88
N ALA A 220 7.14 24.09 -11.93
CA ALA A 220 7.57 23.28 -13.07
C ALA A 220 6.42 22.92 -14.03
N GLU A 221 6.80 22.47 -15.23
CA GLU A 221 5.86 21.86 -16.18
C GLU A 221 5.25 20.55 -15.65
N HIS A 222 4.14 20.14 -16.27
CA HIS A 222 3.37 18.96 -15.94
C HIS A 222 4.26 17.70 -15.77
N VAL A 223 4.21 17.08 -14.59
CA VAL A 223 4.88 15.80 -14.32
C VAL A 223 3.96 14.64 -14.66
N HIS A 224 4.42 13.74 -15.52
CA HIS A 224 3.65 12.58 -15.96
C HIS A 224 3.20 11.70 -14.77
N PRO A 225 1.95 11.20 -14.73
CA PRO A 225 1.43 10.44 -13.58
C PRO A 225 2.23 9.18 -13.20
N TYR A 226 2.93 8.59 -14.16
CA TYR A 226 3.76 7.38 -13.97
C TYR A 226 5.27 7.69 -13.88
N ASP A 227 5.64 8.95 -13.73
CA ASP A 227 7.04 9.34 -13.46
C ASP A 227 7.43 8.95 -12.02
N THR A 228 8.31 7.95 -11.92
CA THR A 228 8.79 7.39 -10.66
C THR A 228 10.11 8.01 -10.18
N ASP A 229 10.62 9.05 -10.86
CA ASP A 229 11.84 9.77 -10.49
C ASP A 229 11.83 10.15 -8.98
N PRO A 230 12.79 9.64 -8.18
CA PRO A 230 12.88 9.92 -6.75
C PRO A 230 12.93 11.41 -6.41
N GLN A 231 13.57 12.24 -7.25
CA GLN A 231 13.68 13.68 -6.99
C GLN A 231 12.32 14.36 -7.08
N LYS A 232 11.45 13.88 -7.97
CA LYS A 232 10.08 14.38 -8.13
C LYS A 232 9.12 13.69 -7.19
N ALA A 233 9.42 12.46 -6.75
CA ALA A 233 8.56 11.66 -5.88
C ALA A 233 8.28 12.38 -4.54
N LEU A 234 9.26 13.11 -4.00
CA LEU A 234 9.10 13.87 -2.76
C LEU A 234 7.93 14.83 -2.78
N ALA A 235 7.54 15.39 -3.92
CA ALA A 235 6.43 16.33 -4.01
C ALA A 235 5.05 15.68 -3.76
N VAL A 236 4.93 14.35 -3.82
CA VAL A 236 3.65 13.63 -3.66
C VAL A 236 3.59 12.80 -2.37
N LEU A 237 4.43 13.14 -1.38
CA LEU A 237 4.51 12.46 -0.09
C LEU A 237 4.05 13.37 1.07
N PRO A 238 2.80 13.85 1.07
CA PRO A 238 2.30 14.67 2.17
C PRO A 238 2.34 13.88 3.48
N GLY A 239 2.57 14.60 4.57
CA GLY A 239 2.32 14.11 5.92
C GLY A 239 0.86 14.35 6.35
N THR A 240 0.47 13.70 7.44
CA THR A 240 -0.84 13.85 8.09
C THR A 240 -0.64 13.92 9.61
N ASP A 241 -1.68 14.37 10.33
CA ASP A 241 -1.60 14.65 11.78
C ASP A 241 -2.63 13.89 12.63
N ARG A 242 -3.59 13.22 11.99
CA ARG A 242 -4.66 12.45 12.64
C ARG A 242 -4.53 10.97 12.33
N TRP A 243 -4.95 10.12 13.25
CA TRP A 243 -5.12 8.69 13.00
C TRP A 243 -6.28 8.44 12.03
N THR A 244 -6.21 7.35 11.27
CA THR A 244 -7.29 6.93 10.37
C THR A 244 -7.67 5.47 10.58
N ALA A 245 -8.95 5.18 10.41
CA ALA A 245 -9.51 3.83 10.38
C ALA A 245 -10.47 3.73 9.19
N PHE A 246 -10.39 2.61 8.47
CA PHE A 246 -11.22 2.33 7.30
C PHE A 246 -11.31 0.83 7.07
N ASP A 247 -12.38 0.41 6.40
CA ASP A 247 -12.58 -0.99 6.04
C ASP A 247 -12.14 -1.27 4.61
N ILE A 248 -11.63 -2.47 4.40
CA ILE A 248 -11.26 -3.00 3.10
C ILE A 248 -12.19 -4.16 2.75
N SER A 249 -12.68 -4.18 1.52
CA SER A 249 -13.47 -5.29 0.99
C SER A 249 -12.97 -5.72 -0.38
N ALA A 250 -13.15 -7.01 -0.68
CA ALA A 250 -12.83 -7.58 -1.98
C ALA A 250 -13.90 -8.61 -2.37
N ARG A 251 -14.37 -8.51 -3.60
CA ARG A 251 -15.24 -9.48 -4.24
C ARG A 251 -14.63 -9.92 -5.55
N SER A 252 -14.52 -11.21 -5.77
CA SER A 252 -14.07 -11.78 -7.05
C SER A 252 -15.03 -12.88 -7.46
N PRO A 253 -15.52 -12.89 -8.71
CA PRO A 253 -16.27 -14.03 -9.24
C PRO A 253 -15.38 -15.25 -9.47
N ARG A 254 -14.06 -15.07 -9.53
CA ARG A 254 -13.09 -16.07 -9.98
C ARG A 254 -11.82 -15.99 -9.13
N ALA A 255 -11.87 -16.57 -7.94
CA ALA A 255 -10.71 -16.75 -7.09
C ALA A 255 -10.24 -18.21 -7.11
N ARG A 256 -8.93 -18.40 -7.09
CA ARG A 256 -8.28 -19.72 -7.00
C ARG A 256 -7.06 -19.64 -6.09
N GLY A 257 -6.60 -20.79 -5.61
CA GLY A 257 -5.29 -20.86 -4.99
C GLY A 257 -4.17 -20.80 -6.03
N CYS A 258 -2.98 -20.44 -5.58
CA CYS A 258 -1.77 -20.50 -6.40
C CYS A 258 -0.58 -20.96 -5.55
N TRP A 259 0.40 -21.58 -6.20
CA TRP A 259 1.72 -21.78 -5.60
C TRP A 259 2.50 -20.47 -5.63
N VAL A 260 3.14 -20.15 -4.52
CA VAL A 260 3.97 -18.97 -4.32
C VAL A 260 5.41 -19.43 -4.18
N ARG A 261 6.28 -18.87 -5.00
CA ARG A 261 7.73 -18.98 -4.85
C ARG A 261 8.32 -17.58 -4.81
N LEU A 262 8.90 -17.19 -3.68
CA LEU A 262 9.75 -16.00 -3.67
C LEU A 262 10.99 -16.30 -4.50
N ASN A 263 11.32 -15.41 -5.40
CA ASN A 263 12.59 -15.46 -6.10
C ASN A 263 13.63 -14.85 -5.16
N GLU A 264 14.90 -15.25 -5.28
CA GLU A 264 15.96 -14.54 -4.58
C GLU A 264 15.88 -13.08 -5.01
N SER A 265 15.50 -12.22 -4.07
CA SER A 265 15.66 -10.79 -4.26
C SER A 265 17.16 -10.58 -4.26
N GLU A 266 17.67 -10.15 -5.40
CA GLU A 266 18.93 -9.41 -5.44
C GLU A 266 18.64 -8.03 -4.84
N GLN A 267 18.26 -7.99 -3.55
CA GLN A 267 18.73 -6.91 -2.70
C GLN A 267 20.25 -7.07 -2.67
N HIS A 268 20.91 -6.77 -3.79
CA HIS A 268 22.33 -6.58 -3.85
C HIS A 268 22.56 -5.49 -2.82
N ALA A 269 23.05 -5.95 -1.68
CA ALA A 269 23.39 -5.15 -0.54
C ALA A 269 24.05 -3.86 -1.06
N GLU A 270 23.52 -2.73 -0.62
CA GLU A 270 24.28 -1.47 -0.61
C GLU A 270 24.50 -0.74 -1.95
N ALA A 271 23.79 -1.01 -3.04
CA ALA A 271 23.87 -0.10 -4.21
C ALA A 271 23.44 1.34 -3.85
N GLU A 272 22.55 1.50 -2.86
CA GLU A 272 22.12 2.80 -2.31
C GLU A 272 22.07 2.83 -0.76
N GLY A 273 22.49 1.77 -0.06
CA GLY A 273 22.41 1.66 1.42
C GLY A 273 20.99 1.60 2.02
N LYS A 274 19.94 1.66 1.18
CA LYS A 274 18.51 1.68 1.59
C LYS A 274 17.87 0.29 1.56
N VAL A 275 17.03 -0.01 2.56
CA VAL A 275 16.17 -1.21 2.58
C VAL A 275 14.79 -0.85 2.04
N PHE A 276 14.47 -1.37 0.86
CA PHE A 276 13.19 -1.08 0.19
C PHE A 276 12.03 -1.93 0.70
N PHE A 277 12.26 -3.19 1.03
CA PHE A 277 11.19 -4.11 1.42
C PHE A 277 11.71 -5.14 2.41
N PRO A 278 10.85 -5.71 3.28
CA PRO A 278 11.27 -6.78 4.16
C PRO A 278 11.84 -7.98 3.41
N ASP A 279 13.04 -8.38 3.81
CA ASP A 279 13.70 -9.57 3.29
C ASP A 279 13.26 -10.84 4.03
N ARG A 280 13.42 -11.98 3.35
CA ARG A 280 13.24 -13.33 3.91
C ARG A 280 11.91 -13.52 4.65
N LEU A 281 10.84 -12.92 4.11
CA LEU A 281 9.50 -13.09 4.64
C LEU A 281 9.11 -14.59 4.63
N PRO A 282 8.59 -15.14 5.74
CA PRO A 282 8.12 -16.52 5.82
C PRO A 282 6.76 -16.66 5.15
N VAL A 283 6.67 -16.27 3.88
CA VAL A 283 5.45 -16.42 3.08
C VAL A 283 5.16 -17.90 2.90
N TRP A 284 3.88 -18.25 2.96
CA TRP A 284 3.45 -19.61 2.68
C TRP A 284 3.70 -19.92 1.21
N SER A 285 3.95 -21.19 0.90
CA SER A 285 4.06 -21.66 -0.48
C SER A 285 2.71 -21.64 -1.22
N VAL A 286 1.63 -21.26 -0.55
CA VAL A 286 0.27 -21.18 -1.07
C VAL A 286 -0.27 -19.76 -0.86
N GLY A 287 -0.85 -19.21 -1.93
CA GLY A 287 -1.48 -17.90 -1.94
C GLY A 287 -2.85 -17.92 -2.62
N ALA A 288 -3.47 -16.76 -2.71
CA ALA A 288 -4.70 -16.55 -3.46
C ALA A 288 -4.43 -15.78 -4.75
N TRP A 289 -5.10 -16.17 -5.82
CA TRP A 289 -5.15 -15.47 -7.10
C TRP A 289 -6.61 -15.14 -7.35
N MET A 290 -6.94 -13.85 -7.33
CA MET A 290 -8.29 -13.35 -7.53
C MET A 290 -8.33 -12.60 -8.85
N GLU A 291 -9.09 -13.14 -9.80
CA GLU A 291 -9.34 -12.56 -11.12
C GLU A 291 -10.60 -11.68 -11.04
N ASP A 292 -10.68 -10.63 -11.86
CA ASP A 292 -11.85 -9.73 -11.94
C ASP A 292 -12.32 -9.21 -10.55
N VAL A 293 -11.37 -8.79 -9.72
CA VAL A 293 -11.65 -8.32 -8.35
C VAL A 293 -12.27 -6.94 -8.37
N GLU A 294 -13.36 -6.80 -7.64
CA GLU A 294 -13.91 -5.52 -7.21
C GLU A 294 -13.45 -5.25 -5.77
N TRP A 295 -12.52 -4.31 -5.60
CA TRP A 295 -12.09 -3.82 -4.30
C TRP A 295 -12.96 -2.65 -3.83
N GLY A 296 -13.10 -2.50 -2.52
CA GLY A 296 -13.62 -1.32 -1.86
C GLY A 296 -12.65 -0.85 -0.78
N ILE A 297 -12.32 0.44 -0.81
CA ILE A 297 -11.54 1.14 0.21
C ILE A 297 -12.48 2.16 0.86
N GLY A 298 -12.93 1.82 2.07
CA GLY A 298 -14.04 2.47 2.72
C GLY A 298 -13.80 3.93 3.11
N ALA A 299 -14.87 4.54 3.61
CA ALA A 299 -14.83 5.86 4.22
C ALA A 299 -13.94 5.85 5.47
N VAL A 300 -13.48 7.04 5.84
CA VAL A 300 -12.43 7.21 6.84
C VAL A 300 -13.04 7.72 8.14
N THR A 301 -12.67 7.08 9.25
CA THR A 301 -12.87 7.61 10.60
C THR A 301 -11.55 8.16 11.10
N GLU A 302 -11.52 9.44 11.51
CA GLU A 302 -10.30 10.12 11.97
C GLU A 302 -10.37 10.52 13.44
N TRP A 303 -9.25 10.38 14.17
CA TRP A 303 -9.14 10.81 15.57
C TRP A 303 -7.72 11.24 15.93
N GLY A 304 -7.57 11.73 17.15
CA GLY A 304 -6.33 12.34 17.65
C GLY A 304 -6.45 13.86 17.75
N ASP A 305 -5.75 14.41 18.75
CA ASP A 305 -5.61 15.85 18.89
C ASP A 305 -4.68 16.32 17.76
N GLY A 306 -5.18 17.21 16.90
CA GLY A 306 -4.31 17.90 15.96
C GLY A 306 -3.18 18.51 16.77
N LEU A 307 -1.93 18.18 16.45
CA LEU A 307 -0.76 18.71 17.15
C LEU A 307 -0.78 20.24 17.04
N THR A 308 -1.42 20.92 17.98
CA THR A 308 -0.98 22.22 18.45
C THR A 308 0.34 22.00 19.17
N ARG A 309 1.42 21.74 18.42
CA ARG A 309 2.76 22.08 18.89
C ARG A 309 2.90 23.60 18.83
N GLY A 310 2.20 24.26 19.74
CA GLY A 310 2.49 25.60 20.20
C GLY A 310 3.03 25.51 21.62
N GLY A 311 4.30 25.87 21.79
CA GLY A 311 5.00 25.95 23.08
C GLY A 311 6.47 25.58 22.88
N ASN A 312 7.46 26.45 23.05
CA ASN A 312 7.55 27.82 23.58
C ASN A 312 8.32 28.72 22.63
#